data_AF-A0A0S8DGW2-F1
#
_entry.id   AF-A0A0S8DGW2-F1
#
_cell.length_a   1.000
_cell.length_b   1.000
_cell.length_c   1.000
_cell.angle_alpha   90.00
_cell.angle_beta   90.00
_cell.angle_gamma   90.00
#
_symmetry.space_group_name_H-M   'P 1'
#
loop_
_entity.id
_entity.type
_entity.pdbx_description
1 polymer ?
#
loop_
_entity_poly.entity_id
_entity_poly.type
_entity_poly.pdbx_seq_one_letter_code
_entity_poly.pdbx_strand_id
1 'polypeptide(L)'
;MSKLNCWEVKKCGREPGGEKSHDLGVCPASTDQTCNGLNEGNNAGRICWAIAGTFCGGKVQGDFAQKSVSCMSCEFFKQVKGEEPSDSFTLLKPGQAYQAAAK
;
A
#
# COMPACT_ATOMS: atom_id res chain seq x y z
N MET A 1 3.46 -18.93 -8.06
CA MET A 1 2.80 -18.64 -6.77
C MET A 1 2.42 -17.18 -6.77
N SER A 2 1.23 -16.82 -6.27
CA SER A 2 0.78 -15.42 -6.21
C SER A 2 1.57 -14.65 -5.14
N LYS A 3 1.99 -13.41 -5.43
CA LYS A 3 2.71 -12.55 -4.47
C LYS A 3 1.75 -12.05 -3.39
N LEU A 4 2.26 -11.88 -2.17
CA LEU A 4 1.45 -11.45 -1.03
C LEU A 4 1.21 -9.93 -1.02
N ASN A 5 0.02 -9.54 -0.59
CA ASN A 5 -0.42 -8.17 -0.39
C ASN A 5 -0.08 -7.68 1.03
N CYS A 6 -0.17 -6.37 1.25
CA CYS A 6 0.23 -5.76 2.52
C CYS A 6 -0.55 -6.31 3.72
N TRP A 7 -1.83 -6.64 3.57
CA TRP A 7 -2.65 -7.16 4.67
C TRP A 7 -2.30 -8.61 5.03
N GLU A 8 -1.85 -9.41 4.07
CA GLU A 8 -1.38 -10.80 4.30
C GLU A 8 -0.04 -10.81 5.06
N VAL A 9 0.86 -9.87 4.73
CA VAL A 9 2.17 -9.75 5.39
C VAL A 9 2.07 -9.02 6.74
N LYS A 10 1.35 -7.90 6.80
CA LYS A 10 1.24 -7.07 8.02
C LYS A 10 0.18 -7.56 8.99
N LYS A 11 -0.78 -8.37 8.54
CA LYS A 11 -1.88 -8.91 9.35
C LYS A 11 -2.57 -7.82 10.17
N CYS A 12 -2.86 -6.70 9.51
CA CYS A 12 -3.46 -5.55 10.18
C CYS A 12 -4.96 -5.75 10.48
N GLY A 13 -5.62 -6.74 9.86
CA GLY A 13 -7.01 -7.11 10.11
C GLY A 13 -8.02 -6.10 9.56
N ARG A 14 -7.63 -5.23 8.62
CA ARG A 14 -8.49 -4.21 8.02
C ARG A 14 -8.91 -4.55 6.59
N GLU A 15 -8.51 -5.70 6.05
CA GLU A 15 -9.06 -6.25 4.81
C GLU A 15 -10.58 -6.45 4.88
N PRO A 16 -11.30 -6.63 3.76
CA PRO A 16 -12.74 -6.88 3.79
C PRO A 16 -13.06 -8.13 4.61
N GLY A 17 -13.90 -7.97 5.65
CA GLY A 17 -14.21 -9.06 6.60
C GLY A 17 -13.14 -9.31 7.67
N GLY A 18 -12.06 -8.54 7.72
CA GLY A 18 -11.04 -8.64 8.74
C GLY A 18 -11.53 -8.18 10.12
N GLU A 19 -10.93 -8.72 11.18
CA GLU A 19 -11.37 -8.52 12.58
C GLU A 19 -11.45 -7.04 13.01
N LYS A 20 -10.58 -6.18 12.47
CA LYS A 20 -10.52 -4.75 12.79
C LYS A 20 -11.24 -3.87 11.76
N SER A 21 -11.82 -4.46 10.72
CA SER A 21 -12.54 -3.72 9.69
C SER A 21 -13.83 -3.09 10.21
N HIS A 22 -14.48 -3.70 11.21
CA HIS A 22 -15.67 -3.16 11.86
C HIS A 22 -15.36 -1.89 12.68
N ASP A 23 -14.32 -1.94 13.50
CA ASP A 23 -14.00 -0.87 14.45
C ASP A 23 -13.16 0.26 13.84
N LEU A 24 -12.24 -0.09 12.93
CA LEU A 24 -11.29 0.86 12.32
C LEU A 24 -11.61 1.16 10.84
N GLY A 25 -12.69 0.59 10.31
CA GLY A 25 -13.04 0.66 8.90
C GLY A 25 -12.15 -0.22 8.01
N VAL A 26 -12.68 -0.57 6.83
CA VAL A 26 -11.97 -1.33 5.80
C VAL A 26 -10.79 -0.53 5.24
N CYS A 27 -9.67 -1.20 5.03
CA CYS A 27 -8.43 -0.61 4.51
C CYS A 27 -8.61 -0.23 3.04
N PRO A 28 -8.38 1.03 2.66
CA PRO A 28 -8.56 1.45 1.26
C PRO A 28 -7.62 0.70 0.30
N ALA A 29 -6.43 0.29 0.76
CA ALA A 29 -5.52 -0.50 -0.07
C ALA A 29 -6.10 -1.88 -0.47
N SER A 30 -7.02 -2.42 0.34
CA SER A 30 -7.66 -3.70 0.09
C SER A 30 -8.89 -3.63 -0.81
N THR A 31 -9.35 -2.42 -1.15
CA THR A 31 -10.57 -2.20 -1.94
C THR A 31 -10.37 -1.32 -3.18
N ASP A 32 -9.23 -0.64 -3.29
CA ASP A 32 -8.94 0.23 -4.45
C ASP A 32 -8.62 -0.60 -5.71
N GLN A 33 -9.68 -0.87 -6.49
CA GLN A 33 -9.61 -1.64 -7.73
C GLN A 33 -8.86 -0.92 -8.86
N THR A 34 -8.66 0.41 -8.77
CA THR A 34 -7.92 1.16 -9.81
C THR A 34 -6.46 0.75 -9.90
N CYS A 35 -5.94 0.12 -8.84
CA CYS A 35 -4.58 -0.38 -8.73
C CYS A 35 -4.47 -1.89 -8.96
N ASN A 36 -5.57 -2.58 -9.26
CA ASN A 36 -5.57 -4.03 -9.36
C ASN A 36 -4.57 -4.53 -10.42
N GLY A 37 -3.74 -5.50 -10.05
CA GLY A 37 -2.65 -6.03 -10.89
C GLY A 37 -1.34 -5.25 -10.82
N LEU A 38 -1.31 -4.06 -10.19
CA LEU A 38 -0.06 -3.32 -10.03
C LEU A 38 0.90 -4.07 -9.10
N ASN A 39 2.13 -4.18 -9.57
CA ASN A 39 3.16 -5.03 -8.95
C ASN A 39 2.59 -6.45 -8.70
N GLU A 40 1.88 -7.07 -9.65
CA GLU A 40 1.31 -8.43 -9.46
C GLU A 40 0.44 -8.60 -8.19
N GLY A 41 -0.14 -7.51 -7.68
CA GLY A 41 -0.96 -7.49 -6.47
C GLY A 41 -2.45 -7.44 -6.76
N ASN A 42 -3.24 -7.68 -5.71
CA ASN A 42 -4.69 -7.49 -5.76
C ASN A 42 -5.04 -6.09 -5.24
N ASN A 43 -5.95 -5.39 -5.91
CA ASN A 43 -6.29 -3.99 -5.61
C ASN A 43 -5.01 -3.16 -5.44
N ALA A 44 -4.87 -2.37 -4.38
CA ALA A 44 -3.64 -1.64 -4.09
C ALA A 44 -2.73 -2.34 -3.06
N GLY A 45 -2.88 -3.65 -2.89
CA GLY A 45 -2.20 -4.43 -1.86
C GLY A 45 -0.68 -4.45 -1.96
N ARG A 46 -0.13 -4.39 -3.18
CA ARG A 46 1.32 -4.29 -3.45
C ARG A 46 1.76 -2.88 -3.87
N ILE A 47 0.94 -1.87 -3.59
CA ILE A 47 1.28 -0.45 -3.73
C ILE A 47 0.73 0.37 -2.57
N CYS A 48 0.56 -0.24 -1.39
CA CYS A 48 -0.16 0.36 -0.26
C CYS A 48 0.47 1.68 0.21
N TRP A 49 1.76 1.92 -0.05
CA TRP A 49 2.43 3.20 0.21
C TRP A 49 1.84 4.38 -0.56
N ALA A 50 1.28 4.14 -1.76
CA ALA A 50 0.64 5.15 -2.59
C ALA A 50 -0.81 5.46 -2.18
N ILE A 51 -1.38 4.74 -1.20
CA ILE A 51 -2.78 4.87 -0.80
C ILE A 51 -2.90 5.61 0.54
N ALA A 52 -3.67 6.68 0.61
CA ALA A 52 -3.95 7.37 1.89
C ALA A 52 -4.85 6.51 2.80
N GLY A 53 -4.83 6.74 4.12
CA GLY A 53 -5.74 6.06 5.05
C GLY A 53 -5.40 4.59 5.37
N THR A 54 -4.26 4.08 4.89
CA THR A 54 -3.80 2.73 5.25
C THR A 54 -3.23 2.70 6.67
N PHE A 55 -3.23 1.51 7.28
CA PHE A 55 -2.70 1.32 8.62
C PHE A 55 -1.26 0.81 8.60
N CYS A 56 -0.33 1.56 9.18
CA CYS A 56 1.07 1.15 9.36
C CYS A 56 1.53 1.56 10.75
N GLY A 57 2.33 0.71 11.41
CA GLY A 57 2.87 1.00 12.76
C GLY A 57 1.81 1.26 13.83
N GLY A 58 0.62 0.65 13.72
CA GLY A 58 -0.45 0.85 14.70
C GLY A 58 -1.29 2.12 14.49
N LYS A 59 -1.07 2.89 13.41
CA LYS A 59 -1.81 4.15 13.16
C LYS A 59 -2.28 4.24 11.72
N VAL A 60 -3.42 4.89 11.52
CA VAL A 60 -3.89 5.32 10.19
C VAL A 60 -2.94 6.40 9.69
N GLN A 61 -2.41 6.22 8.49
CA GLN A 61 -1.52 7.17 7.85
C GLN A 61 -2.32 8.16 7.01
N GLY A 62 -1.91 9.42 7.00
CA GLY A 62 -2.54 10.50 6.23
C GLY A 62 -2.26 10.41 4.73
N ASP A 63 -1.98 11.55 4.10
CA ASP A 63 -1.76 11.62 2.65
C ASP A 63 -0.45 10.93 2.20
N PHE A 64 -0.26 10.84 0.87
CA PHE A 64 0.93 10.20 0.29
C PHE A 64 2.24 10.88 0.68
N ALA A 65 2.27 12.21 0.73
CA ALA A 65 3.48 12.96 1.04
C ALA A 65 3.98 12.61 2.45
N GLN A 66 3.05 12.53 3.42
CA GLN A 66 3.33 12.07 4.79
C GLN A 66 3.81 10.61 4.86
N LYS A 67 3.38 9.77 3.91
CA LYS A 67 3.76 8.33 3.86
C LYS A 67 5.07 8.05 3.14
N SER A 68 5.49 8.92 2.23
CA SER A 68 6.61 8.67 1.32
C SER A 68 7.90 8.28 2.05
N VAL A 69 8.25 8.98 3.14
CA VAL A 69 9.48 8.73 3.90
C VAL A 69 9.36 7.46 4.77
N SER A 70 8.26 7.30 5.52
CA SER A 70 8.09 6.16 6.43
C SER A 70 7.91 4.84 5.68
N CYS A 71 7.29 4.88 4.50
CA CYS A 71 7.05 3.70 3.69
C CYS A 71 8.30 3.22 2.95
N MET A 72 9.24 4.09 2.58
CA MET A 72 10.53 3.65 2.00
C MET A 72 11.36 2.81 2.98
N SER A 73 11.19 3.02 4.28
CA SER A 73 11.79 2.20 5.33
C SER A 73 10.97 0.96 5.69
N CYS A 74 9.77 0.79 5.14
CA CYS A 74 8.91 -0.35 5.45
C CYS A 74 9.44 -1.66 4.85
N GLU A 75 9.56 -2.70 5.65
CA GLU A 75 10.01 -4.02 5.19
C GLU A 75 9.15 -4.61 4.06
N PHE A 76 7.85 -4.33 4.05
CA PHE A 76 6.98 -4.80 2.96
C PHE A 76 7.24 -4.03 1.66
N PHE A 77 7.53 -2.73 1.73
CA PHE A 77 7.93 -1.96 0.55
C PHE A 77 9.24 -2.50 -0.04
N LYS A 78 10.24 -2.76 0.82
CA LYS A 78 11.53 -3.33 0.40
C LYS A 78 11.36 -4.71 -0.22
N GLN A 79 10.51 -5.55 0.40
CA GLN A 79 10.16 -6.86 -0.14
C GLN A 79 9.55 -6.72 -1.54
N VAL A 80 8.53 -5.88 -1.71
CA VAL A 80 7.89 -5.69 -3.03
C VAL A 80 8.92 -5.21 -4.07
N LYS A 81 9.74 -4.22 -3.70
CA LYS A 81 10.78 -3.69 -4.58
C LYS A 81 11.84 -4.73 -4.96
N GLY A 82 12.12 -5.71 -4.09
CA GLY A 82 13.05 -6.81 -4.39
C GLY A 82 12.43 -7.95 -5.20
N GLU A 83 11.11 -8.13 -5.12
CA GLU A 83 10.36 -9.15 -5.87
C GLU A 83 9.96 -8.71 -7.28
N GLU A 84 9.89 -7.40 -7.53
CA GLU A 84 9.58 -6.85 -8.85
C GLU A 84 10.85 -6.58 -9.67
N PRO A 85 10.88 -6.94 -10.96
CA PRO A 85 11.86 -6.41 -11.90
C PRO A 85 11.87 -4.88 -11.91
N SER A 86 13.05 -4.27 -12.10
CA SER A 86 13.20 -2.81 -12.15
C SER A 86 12.29 -2.13 -13.16
N ASP A 87 12.02 -2.82 -14.27
CA ASP A 87 11.34 -2.26 -15.44
C ASP A 87 9.81 -2.39 -15.35
N SER A 88 9.30 -3.18 -14.39
CA SER A 88 7.86 -3.38 -14.16
C SER A 88 7.38 -2.84 -12.81
N PHE A 89 8.30 -2.43 -11.92
CA PHE A 89 7.94 -1.88 -10.62
C PHE A 89 7.21 -0.54 -10.74
N THR A 90 5.99 -0.50 -10.21
CA THR A 90 5.13 0.68 -10.15
C THR A 90 5.15 1.30 -8.75
N LEU A 91 5.62 2.53 -8.66
CA LEU A 91 5.70 3.28 -7.40
C LEU A 91 4.43 4.07 -7.07
N LEU A 92 3.73 4.59 -8.09
CA LEU A 92 2.60 5.51 -7.95
C LEU A 92 1.31 4.88 -8.49
N LYS A 93 0.17 5.20 -7.87
CA LYS A 93 -1.14 4.82 -8.43
C LYS A 93 -1.45 5.64 -9.70
N PRO A 94 -2.35 5.16 -10.58
CA PRO A 94 -2.75 5.90 -11.77
C PRO A 94 -3.26 7.32 -11.41
N GLY A 95 -2.78 8.32 -12.14
CA GLY A 95 -3.14 9.73 -11.93
C GLY A 95 -2.47 10.41 -10.74
N GLN A 96 -1.65 9.71 -9.95
CA GLN A 96 -0.89 10.34 -8.86
C GLN A 96 0.39 10.97 -9.41
N ALA A 97 0.49 12.30 -9.29
CA ALA A 97 1.71 13.02 -9.61
C ALA A 97 2.65 13.08 -8.40
N TYR A 98 3.95 12.86 -8.63
CA TYR A 98 4.96 13.24 -7.66
C TYR A 98 5.09 14.76 -7.66
N GLN A 99 4.56 15.41 -6.62
CA GLN A 99 4.89 16.80 -6.36
C GLN A 99 6.07 16.81 -5.39
N ALA A 100 7.24 17.23 -5.89
CA ALA A 100 8.34 17.57 -5.02
C ALA A 100 7.82 18.64 -4.03
N ALA A 101 8.00 18.42 -2.73
CA ALA A 101 7.63 19.42 -1.74
C ALA A 101 8.28 20.75 -2.14
N ALA A 102 7.46 21.76 -2.43
CA ALA A 102 7.95 23.11 -2.62
C ALA A 102 8.69 23.49 -1.33
N LYS A 103 9.95 23.90 -1.47
CA LYS A 103 10.79 24.36 -0.36
C LYS A 103 10.15 25.52 0.37
#